data_AF-A0A7C4V8Z6-F1
#
_entry.id   AF-A0A7C4V8Z6-F1
#
_cell.length_a   1.000
_cell.length_b   1.000
_cell.length_c   1.000
_cell.angle_alpha   90.00
_cell.angle_beta   90.00
_cell.angle_gamma   90.00
#
_symmetry.space_group_name_H-M   'P 1'
#
loop_
_entity.id
_entity.type
_entity.pdbx_description
1 polymer ?
#
loop_
_entity_poly.entity_id
_entity_poly.type
_entity_poly.pdbx_seq_one_letter_code
_entity_poly.pdbx_strand_id
1 'polypeptide(L)'
;MVRRNMRLSFVGEPCPESDAQNNLDVGNDEVELSVKSGRVVFVVPSGTPDDQVTENPKFTIGELELENGMVLTFWVCGSATGADIGVVPGSDR
;
A
#
# COMPACT_ATOMS: atom_id res chain seq x y z
N MET A 1 -7.27 5.72 11.20
CA MET A 1 -7.62 4.53 10.40
C MET A 1 -8.92 4.83 9.69
N VAL A 2 -8.95 4.68 8.37
CA VAL A 2 -10.15 4.87 7.54
C VAL A 2 -10.35 3.60 6.72
N ARG A 3 -11.57 3.06 6.67
CA ARG A 3 -11.92 1.87 5.86
C ARG A 3 -12.92 2.30 4.78
N ARG A 4 -12.65 1.92 3.53
CA ARG A 4 -13.53 2.19 2.38
C ARG A 4 -13.78 0.88 1.62
N ASN A 5 -15.03 0.58 1.30
CA ASN A 5 -15.35 -0.58 0.48
C ASN A 5 -15.11 -0.25 -1.00
N MET A 6 -14.25 -1.00 -1.69
CA MET A 6 -13.85 -0.63 -3.06
C MET A 6 -15.02 -0.70 -4.06
N ARG A 7 -16.03 -1.58 -3.87
CA ARG A 7 -17.19 -1.64 -4.78
C ARG A 7 -18.02 -0.36 -4.73
N LEU A 8 -18.10 0.27 -3.56
CA LEU A 8 -18.81 1.54 -3.36
C LEU A 8 -17.99 2.77 -3.80
N SER A 9 -16.72 2.60 -4.16
CA SER A 9 -15.86 3.69 -4.66
C SER A 9 -15.98 3.89 -6.18
N PHE A 10 -16.58 2.95 -6.92
CA PHE A 10 -16.87 3.06 -8.35
C PHE A 10 -18.35 3.38 -8.60
N VAL A 11 -18.87 4.47 -8.03
CA VAL A 11 -20.25 4.93 -8.30
C VAL A 11 -20.22 5.88 -9.49
N GLY A 12 -20.12 5.29 -10.69
CA GLY A 12 -20.21 6.01 -11.97
C GLY A 12 -21.19 5.37 -12.96
N GLU A 13 -21.46 4.07 -12.82
CA GLU A 13 -22.43 3.37 -13.67
C GLU A 13 -23.53 2.71 -12.81
N PRO A 14 -24.82 2.87 -13.18
CA PRO A 14 -25.91 2.22 -12.46
C PRO A 14 -25.78 0.71 -12.65
N CYS A 15 -25.47 0.00 -11.56
CA CYS A 15 -25.48 -1.46 -11.54
C CYS A 15 -26.96 -1.91 -11.48
N PRO A 16 -27.50 -2.56 -12.52
CA PRO A 16 -28.92 -2.86 -12.60
C PRO A 16 -29.22 -4.19 -11.95
N GLU A 17 -28.86 -4.39 -10.67
CA GLU A 17 -29.32 -5.56 -9.94
C GLU A 17 -29.74 -5.17 -8.52
N SER A 18 -31.05 -5.32 -8.30
CA SER A 18 -31.83 -5.07 -7.10
C SER A 18 -31.51 -6.04 -5.96
N ASP A 19 -30.22 -6.20 -5.63
CA ASP A 19 -29.69 -6.98 -4.50
C ASP A 19 -28.48 -6.31 -3.82
N ALA A 20 -28.26 -5.01 -4.09
CA ALA A 20 -27.10 -4.24 -3.64
C ALA A 20 -26.93 -4.12 -2.10
N GLN A 21 -27.97 -4.43 -1.32
CA GLN A 21 -27.92 -4.30 0.14
C GLN A 21 -27.42 -5.56 0.88
N ASN A 22 -27.44 -6.73 0.24
CA ASN A 22 -27.21 -8.02 0.94
C ASN A 22 -25.80 -8.60 0.76
N ASN A 23 -24.91 -7.98 -0.01
CA ASN A 23 -23.58 -8.51 -0.34
C ASN A 23 -22.43 -7.51 -0.12
N LEU A 24 -22.53 -6.69 0.93
CA LEU A 24 -21.42 -5.81 1.34
C LEU A 24 -20.18 -6.58 1.85
N ASP A 25 -20.35 -7.86 2.21
CA ASP A 25 -19.28 -8.75 2.68
C ASP A 25 -18.45 -9.41 1.56
N VAL A 26 -18.76 -9.16 0.28
CA VAL A 26 -18.04 -9.75 -0.85
C VAL A 26 -17.21 -8.69 -1.56
N GLY A 27 -15.88 -8.74 -1.40
CA GLY A 27 -14.94 -7.87 -2.10
C GLY A 27 -13.70 -7.51 -1.28
N ASN A 28 -12.92 -6.56 -1.79
CA ASN A 28 -11.77 -6.00 -1.08
C ASN A 28 -12.15 -4.68 -0.42
N ASP A 29 -11.73 -4.51 0.83
CA ASP A 29 -11.76 -3.22 1.51
C ASP A 29 -10.40 -2.54 1.38
N GLU A 30 -10.42 -1.24 1.12
CA GLU A 30 -9.28 -0.36 1.30
C GLU A 30 -9.21 0.04 2.78
N VAL A 31 -8.04 -0.13 3.40
CA VAL A 31 -7.79 0.28 4.77
C VAL A 31 -6.59 1.22 4.78
N GLU A 32 -6.84 2.46 5.17
CA GLU A 32 -5.85 3.52 5.25
C GLU A 32 -5.39 3.72 6.70
N LEU A 33 -4.08 3.73 6.90
CA LEU A 33 -3.42 3.97 8.19
C LEU A 33 -2.57 5.24 8.10
N SER A 34 -2.82 6.18 9.00
CA SER A 34 -2.04 7.41 9.11
C SER A 34 -0.69 7.13 9.75
N VAL A 35 0.39 7.43 9.01
CA VAL A 35 1.77 7.20 9.42
C VAL A 35 2.34 8.50 9.98
N LYS A 36 2.89 8.44 11.20
CA LYS A 36 3.54 9.57 11.87
C LYS A 36 5.01 9.69 11.50
N SER A 37 5.73 8.58 11.57
CA SER A 37 7.17 8.52 11.30
C SER A 37 7.56 7.08 10.94
N GLY A 38 8.80 6.84 10.52
CA GLY A 38 9.28 5.49 10.31
C GLY A 38 10.52 5.42 9.44
N ARG A 39 10.90 4.18 9.13
CA ARG A 39 12.00 3.87 8.21
C ARG A 39 11.58 2.81 7.21
N VAL A 40 12.16 2.91 6.02
CA VAL A 40 12.08 1.88 4.98
C VAL A 40 13.50 1.49 4.62
N VAL A 41 13.73 0.18 4.50
CA VAL A 41 15.03 -0.43 4.20
C VAL A 41 14.87 -1.24 2.92
N PHE A 42 15.75 -0.99 1.97
CA PHE A 42 15.87 -1.75 0.73
C PHE A 42 17.04 -2.71 0.82
N VAL A 43 16.80 -3.98 0.50
CA VAL A 43 17.85 -4.99 0.35
C VAL A 43 18.12 -5.17 -1.14
N VAL A 44 19.30 -4.77 -1.60
CA VAL A 44 19.73 -4.81 -3.00
C VAL A 44 21.00 -5.66 -3.15
N PRO A 45 21.32 -6.15 -4.36
CA PRO A 45 22.64 -6.73 -4.63
C PRO A 45 23.78 -5.79 -4.25
N SER A 46 24.93 -6.37 -3.90
CA SER A 46 26.14 -5.58 -3.66
C SER A 46 26.54 -4.84 -4.94
N GLY A 47 26.85 -3.54 -4.82
CA GLY A 47 27.26 -2.70 -5.96
C GLY A 47 26.10 -2.11 -6.77
N THR A 48 24.85 -2.28 -6.34
CA THR A 48 23.73 -1.52 -6.89
C THR A 48 23.99 -0.02 -6.69
N PRO A 49 23.97 0.79 -7.76
CA PRO A 49 24.07 2.25 -7.67
C PRO A 49 22.97 2.86 -6.79
N ASP A 50 23.29 3.92 -6.06
CA ASP A 50 22.36 4.56 -5.11
C ASP A 50 21.06 5.05 -5.78
N ASP A 51 21.15 5.49 -7.04
CA ASP A 51 20.00 5.95 -7.84
C ASP A 51 19.07 4.81 -8.29
N GLN A 52 19.50 3.56 -8.20
CA GLN A 52 18.73 2.37 -8.59
C GLN A 52 18.19 1.57 -7.40
N VAL A 53 18.50 1.97 -6.16
CA VAL A 53 18.16 1.21 -4.94
C VAL A 53 16.65 0.98 -4.81
N THR A 54 15.83 1.93 -5.28
CA THR A 54 14.37 1.89 -5.16
C THR A 54 13.67 1.20 -6.33
N GLU A 55 14.37 0.91 -7.43
CA GLU A 55 13.74 0.40 -8.65
C GLU A 55 13.46 -1.11 -8.59
N ASN A 56 14.43 -1.90 -8.11
CA ASN A 56 14.34 -3.37 -8.10
C ASN A 56 14.98 -3.98 -6.83
N PRO A 57 14.46 -3.66 -5.64
CA PRO A 57 14.95 -4.28 -4.41
C PRO A 57 14.60 -5.77 -4.38
N LYS A 58 15.50 -6.60 -3.82
CA LYS A 58 15.15 -7.99 -3.49
C LYS A 58 14.08 -8.03 -2.41
N PHE A 59 14.20 -7.12 -1.46
CA PHE A 59 13.27 -6.99 -0.36
C PHE A 59 13.12 -5.53 0.05
N THR A 60 11.90 -5.18 0.43
CA THR A 60 11.62 -3.91 1.10
C THR A 60 11.04 -4.19 2.46
N ILE A 61 11.65 -3.62 3.48
CA ILE A 61 11.25 -3.79 4.88
C ILE A 61 10.85 -2.41 5.39
N GLY A 62 9.70 -2.30 6.03
CA GLY A 62 9.26 -1.06 6.65
C GLY A 62 8.93 -1.24 8.11
N GLU A 63 9.25 -0.22 8.90
CA GLU A 63 8.84 -0.07 10.29
C GLU A 63 8.27 1.34 10.42
N LEU A 64 6.96 1.43 10.58
CA LEU A 64 6.20 2.68 10.54
C LEU A 64 5.46 2.89 11.86
N GLU A 65 5.76 4.01 12.52
CA GLU A 65 4.99 4.48 13.67
C GLU A 65 3.67 5.07 13.18
N LEU A 66 2.56 4.54 13.69
CA LEU A 66 1.22 5.01 13.39
C LEU A 66 0.80 6.09 14.39
N GLU A 67 -0.14 6.95 14.00
CA GLU A 67 -0.63 8.03 14.87
C GLU A 67 -1.26 7.53 16.19
N ASN A 68 -1.78 6.31 16.20
CA ASN A 68 -2.38 5.69 17.40
C ASN A 68 -1.34 5.02 18.32
N GLY A 69 -0.05 5.21 18.07
CA GLY A 69 1.05 4.66 18.88
C GLY A 69 1.41 3.20 18.57
N MET A 70 0.74 2.56 17.61
CA MET A 70 1.14 1.23 17.13
C MET A 70 2.32 1.34 16.16
N VAL A 71 3.06 0.24 16.01
CA VAL A 71 4.12 0.11 15.00
C VAL A 71 3.69 -0.93 13.96
N LEU A 72 3.65 -0.52 12.70
CA LEU A 72 3.43 -1.40 11.56
C LEU A 72 4.77 -1.86 11.01
N THR A 73 5.00 -3.17 11.01
CA THR A 73 6.14 -3.80 10.34
C THR A 73 5.68 -4.57 9.11
N PHE A 74 6.35 -4.40 7.98
CA PHE A 74 6.05 -5.16 6.77
C PHE A 74 7.32 -5.61 6.04
N TRP A 75 7.15 -6.65 5.21
CA TRP A 75 8.18 -7.15 4.32
C TRP A 75 7.57 -7.49 2.97
N VAL A 76 8.10 -6.88 1.91
CA VAL A 76 7.70 -7.14 0.52
C VAL A 76 8.87 -7.79 -0.21
N CYS A 77 8.61 -8.94 -0.83
CA CYS A 77 9.56 -9.58 -1.73
C CYS A 77 9.52 -8.90 -3.09
N GLY A 78 10.68 -8.65 -3.70
CA GLY A 78 10.76 -8.05 -5.04
C GLY A 78 10.12 -8.88 -6.15
N SER A 79 9.85 -10.17 -5.90
CA SER A 79 9.11 -11.04 -6.81
C SER A 79 7.62 -11.15 -6.50
N ALA A 80 7.09 -10.33 -5.59
CA ALA A 80 5.68 -10.39 -5.21
C ALA A 80 4.78 -9.85 -6.33
N THR A 81 3.76 -10.64 -6.71
CA THR A 81 2.76 -10.19 -7.69
C THR A 81 1.76 -9.25 -7.02
N GLY A 82 1.51 -8.09 -7.63
CA GLY A 82 0.52 -7.12 -7.14
C GLY A 82 1.00 -6.20 -6.02
N ALA A 83 2.31 -6.21 -5.70
CA ALA A 83 2.94 -5.23 -4.84
C ALA A 83 3.84 -4.32 -5.68
N ASP A 84 3.71 -3.01 -5.48
CA ASP A 84 4.53 -1.99 -6.12
C ASP A 84 5.03 -1.01 -5.07
N ILE A 85 6.28 -0.56 -5.22
CA ILE A 85 6.92 0.38 -4.30
C ILE A 85 7.63 1.42 -5.14
N GLY A 86 7.19 2.67 -5.02
CA GLY A 86 7.81 3.83 -5.66
C GLY A 86 8.26 4.86 -4.63
N VAL A 87 9.37 5.53 -4.92
CA VAL A 87 9.82 6.71 -4.17
C VAL A 87 9.81 7.88 -5.13
N VAL A 88 9.03 8.91 -4.81
CA VAL A 88 8.96 10.16 -5.57
C VAL A 88 9.41 11.33 -4.70
N PRO A 89 10.06 12.36 -5.27
CA PRO A 89 10.38 13.59 -4.56
C PRO A 89 9.12 14.22 -3.96
N GLY A 90 9.24 14.81 -2.77
CA GLY A 90 8.11 15.50 -2.11
C GLY A 90 7.59 16.71 -2.89
N SER A 91 8.37 17.26 -3.83
CA SER A 91 7.95 18.33 -4.74
C SER A 91 6.95 17.89 -5.81
N ASP A 92 6.86 16.57 -6.04
CA ASP A 92 6.15 15.98 -7.19
C ASP A 92 4.89 15.20 -6.74
N ARG A 93 4.43 15.42 -5.50
CA ARG A 93 3.21 14.82 -4.92
C ARG A 93 2.04 15.80 -4.99
#